data_AF-A0A1M3LJ95-F1
#
_entry.id   AF-A0A1M3LJ95-F1
#
_cell.length_a   1.000
_cell.length_b   1.000
_cell.length_c   1.000
_cell.angle_alpha   90.00
_cell.angle_beta   90.00
_cell.angle_gamma   90.00
#
_symmetry.space_group_name_H-M   'P 1'
#
loop_
_entity.id
_entity.type
_entity.pdbx_description
1 polymer ?
#
loop_
_entity_poly.entity_id
_entity_poly.type
_entity_poly.pdbx_seq_one_letter_code
_entity_poly.pdbx_strand_id
1 'polypeptide(L)'
;MTASLAAAVLGGTLAPGSERDYDVAVRDGDRIIRYQVKARRLNADNQSRQLGALRGMDRKGFDFLVGILFAEDFTPIRGAVIPWEVVKARSTYRPHTNAWVFHLRDDMWGALGVTDLALPRP
;
A
#
# COMPACT_ATOMS: atom_id res chain seq x y z
N MET A 1 -4.60 7.63 -10.26
CA MET A 1 -5.93 7.05 -9.98
C MET A 1 -5.98 6.33 -8.62
N THR A 2 -5.06 5.41 -8.33
CA THR A 2 -5.07 4.70 -7.03
C THR A 2 -4.69 5.58 -5.84
N ALA A 3 -3.60 6.36 -5.96
CA ALA A 3 -3.16 7.25 -4.88
C ALA A 3 -4.23 8.29 -4.53
N SER A 4 -4.90 8.86 -5.54
CA SER A 4 -6.01 9.79 -5.35
C SER A 4 -7.22 9.16 -4.65
N LEU A 5 -7.52 7.89 -4.93
CA LEU A 5 -8.55 7.14 -4.20
C LEU A 5 -8.17 6.94 -2.73
N ALA A 6 -6.93 6.50 -2.48
CA ALA A 6 -6.44 6.32 -1.11
C ALA A 6 -6.42 7.65 -0.34
N ALA A 7 -5.99 8.76 -0.97
CA ALA A 7 -6.03 10.09 -0.37
C ALA A 7 -7.46 10.51 0.02
N ALA A 8 -8.43 10.29 -0.87
CA ALA A 8 -9.84 10.60 -0.59
C ALA A 8 -10.39 9.76 0.58
N VAL A 9 -10.09 8.46 0.62
CA VAL A 9 -10.56 7.57 1.69
C VAL A 9 -9.87 7.87 3.03
N LEU A 10 -8.58 8.20 3.01
CA LEU A 10 -7.79 8.52 4.21
C LEU A 10 -7.97 9.98 4.68
N GLY A 11 -8.65 10.84 3.92
CA GLY A 11 -8.71 12.27 4.18
C GLY A 11 -7.35 12.98 4.07
N GLY A 12 -6.43 12.43 3.28
CA GLY A 12 -5.06 12.92 3.12
C GLY A 12 -4.85 13.76 1.86
N THR A 13 -3.65 14.33 1.73
CA THR A 13 -3.18 15.03 0.54
C THR A 13 -2.16 14.19 -0.22
N LEU A 14 -2.16 14.32 -1.55
CA LEU A 14 -1.17 13.64 -2.39
C LEU A 14 0.21 14.27 -2.22
N ALA A 15 1.23 13.42 -2.22
CA ALA A 15 2.62 13.86 -2.24
C ALA A 15 2.93 14.61 -3.55
N PRO A 16 3.86 15.58 -3.53
CA PRO A 16 4.32 16.22 -4.75
C PRO A 16 4.97 15.18 -5.67
N GLY A 17 4.83 15.32 -7.00
CA GLY A 17 5.31 14.31 -7.97
C GLY A 17 6.83 14.05 -7.98
N SER A 18 7.62 14.84 -7.24
CA SER A 18 9.05 14.61 -7.02
C SER A 18 9.36 13.74 -5.79
N GLU A 19 8.34 13.45 -4.97
CA GLU A 19 8.45 12.62 -3.78
C GLU A 19 8.40 11.14 -4.18
N ARG A 20 9.38 10.36 -3.72
CA ARG A 20 9.54 8.96 -4.13
C ARG A 20 9.21 7.98 -3.00
N ASP A 21 9.07 8.50 -1.79
CA ASP A 21 9.04 7.72 -0.57
C ASP A 21 7.63 7.52 0.00
N TYR A 22 6.65 8.35 -0.37
CA TYR A 22 5.24 8.19 -0.02
C TYR A 22 4.34 8.80 -1.10
N ASP A 23 3.09 8.34 -1.18
CA ASP A 23 2.11 8.84 -2.16
C ASP A 23 1.06 9.76 -1.53
N VAL A 24 0.74 9.55 -0.25
CA VAL A 24 -0.30 10.26 0.50
C VAL A 24 0.25 10.67 1.86
N ALA A 25 -0.03 11.89 2.30
CA ALA A 25 0.24 12.36 3.64
C ALA A 25 -1.08 12.70 4.34
N VAL A 26 -1.26 12.22 5.56
CA VAL A 26 -2.38 12.58 6.42
C VAL A 26 -1.83 13.32 7.62
N ARG A 27 -2.43 14.46 7.95
CA ARG A 27 -2.06 15.21 9.15
C ARG A 27 -2.88 14.69 10.33
N ASP A 28 -2.19 14.20 11.35
CA ASP A 28 -2.77 13.77 12.62
C ASP A 28 -2.21 14.66 13.74
N GLY A 29 -2.93 15.74 14.04
CA GLY A 29 -2.46 16.82 14.91
C GLY A 29 -1.21 17.52 14.35
N ASP A 30 -0.10 17.41 15.08
CA ASP A 30 1.22 17.95 14.68
C ASP A 30 2.08 16.96 13.91
N ARG A 31 1.63 15.71 13.77
CA ARG A 31 2.34 14.68 13.04
C ARG A 31 1.82 14.55 11.61
N ILE A 32 2.72 14.24 10.69
CA ILE A 32 2.39 13.87 9.32
C ILE A 32 2.60 12.37 9.19
N ILE A 33 1.51 11.64 8.98
CA ILE A 33 1.53 10.21 8.70
C ILE A 33 1.67 10.02 7.20
N ARG A 34 2.73 9.34 6.78
CA ARG A 34 3.03 9.11 5.37
C ARG A 34 2.59 7.72 4.94
N TYR A 35 1.84 7.67 3.86
CA TYR A 35 1.27 6.46 3.29
C TYR A 35 1.83 6.23 1.89
N GLN A 36 2.43 5.06 1.66
CA GLN A 36 2.72 4.59 0.31
C GLN A 36 1.51 3.82 -0.20
N VAL A 37 1.07 4.07 -1.43
CA VAL A 37 -0.07 3.40 -2.05
C VAL A 37 0.42 2.44 -3.13
N LYS A 38 0.09 1.16 -2.99
CA LYS A 38 0.34 0.14 -4.01
C LYS A 38 -0.96 -0.55 -4.36
N ALA A 39 -1.20 -0.73 -5.64
CA ALA A 39 -2.33 -1.48 -6.13
C ALA A 39 -1.91 -2.68 -6.95
N ARG A 40 -2.76 -3.71 -6.92
CA ARG A 40 -2.64 -4.88 -7.77
C ARG A 40 -3.99 -5.19 -8.39
N ARG A 41 -3.99 -5.40 -9.71
CA ARG A 41 -5.12 -5.97 -10.44
C ARG A 41 -5.00 -7.49 -10.37
N LEU A 42 -6.07 -8.15 -9.94
CA LEU A 42 -6.19 -9.60 -9.96
C LEU A 42 -6.78 -10.01 -11.30
N ASN A 43 -6.11 -10.93 -11.98
CA ASN A 43 -6.54 -11.48 -13.26
C ASN A 43 -6.63 -13.00 -13.11
N ALA A 44 -7.54 -13.66 -13.83
CA ALA A 44 -7.74 -15.12 -13.75
C ALA A 44 -6.43 -15.91 -14.03
N ASP A 45 -5.61 -15.43 -14.95
CA ASP A 45 -4.33 -16.05 -15.32
C ASP A 45 -3.15 -15.70 -14.40
N ASN A 46 -3.29 -14.67 -13.55
CA ASN A 46 -2.22 -14.22 -12.67
C ASN A 46 -2.76 -13.87 -11.29
N GLN A 47 -2.99 -14.92 -10.49
CA GLN A 47 -3.40 -14.83 -9.09
C GLN A 47 -2.29 -14.27 -8.16
N SER A 48 -1.13 -13.89 -8.70
CA SER A 48 -0.05 -13.35 -7.88
C SER A 48 -0.46 -12.03 -7.26
N ARG A 49 -0.70 -12.07 -5.95
CA ARG A 49 -0.97 -10.92 -5.07
C ARG A 49 0.30 -10.15 -4.69
N GLN A 50 1.35 -10.31 -5.48
CA GLN A 50 2.58 -9.58 -5.31
C GLN A 50 2.31 -8.09 -5.53
N LEU A 51 2.40 -7.30 -4.46
CA LEU A 51 2.48 -5.85 -4.57
C LEU A 51 3.82 -5.51 -5.21
N GLY A 52 3.82 -4.47 -6.06
CA GLY A 52 5.00 -4.07 -6.80
C GLY A 52 6.22 -3.82 -5.90
N ALA A 53 7.40 -3.83 -6.50
CA ALA A 53 8.68 -3.60 -5.81
C ALA A 53 8.62 -2.38 -4.86
N LEU A 54 8.80 -2.63 -3.56
CA LEU A 54 8.97 -1.61 -2.55
C LEU A 54 10.46 -1.25 -2.48
N ARG A 55 10.80 0.00 -2.75
CA ARG A 55 12.17 0.51 -2.66
C ARG A 55 12.27 1.43 -1.46
N GLY A 56 13.48 1.61 -0.92
CA GLY A 56 13.70 2.55 0.17
C GLY A 56 13.11 2.12 1.52
N MET A 57 12.78 0.83 1.72
CA MET A 57 12.29 0.36 3.03
C MET A 57 13.25 0.73 4.16
N ASP A 58 14.56 0.68 3.94
CA ASP A 58 15.56 0.99 4.96
C ASP A 58 15.59 2.46 5.39
N ARG A 59 15.04 3.38 4.58
CA ARG A 59 14.99 4.81 4.89
C ARG A 59 13.76 5.21 5.70
N LYS A 60 12.80 4.29 5.89
CA LYS A 60 11.51 4.56 6.56
C LYS A 60 10.84 5.84 6.01
N GLY A 61 10.76 5.91 4.68
CA GLY A 61 10.18 7.04 3.95
C GLY A 61 8.66 7.19 4.11
N PHE A 62 7.98 6.11 4.51
CA PHE A 62 6.56 6.05 4.83
C PHE A 62 6.33 5.32 6.15
N ASP A 63 5.19 5.60 6.79
CA ASP A 63 4.77 5.01 8.06
C ASP A 63 3.85 3.79 7.82
N PHE A 64 3.00 3.87 6.79
CA PHE A 64 2.05 2.81 6.42
C PHE A 64 2.03 2.54 4.91
N LEU A 65 1.77 1.29 4.53
CA LEU A 65 1.51 0.87 3.16
C LEU A 65 0.02 0.64 2.99
N VAL A 66 -0.58 1.31 2.02
CA VAL A 66 -1.94 1.08 1.55
C VAL A 66 -1.89 0.13 0.37
N GLY A 67 -2.34 -1.10 0.57
CA GLY A 67 -2.47 -2.11 -0.46
C GLY A 67 -3.91 -2.18 -0.97
N ILE A 68 -4.15 -1.92 -2.26
CA ILE A 68 -5.50 -2.03 -2.87
C ILE A 68 -5.52 -3.15 -3.91
N LEU A 69 -6.46 -4.08 -3.76
CA LEU A 69 -6.76 -5.12 -4.73
C LEU A 69 -7.92 -4.68 -5.61
N PHE A 70 -7.68 -4.67 -6.92
CA PHE A 70 -8.69 -4.44 -7.93
C PHE A 70 -9.02 -5.74 -8.65
N ALA A 71 -10.29 -5.91 -9.04
CA ALA A 71 -10.69 -6.98 -9.93
C ALA A 71 -10.27 -6.66 -11.36
N GLU A 72 -10.51 -7.59 -12.27
CA GLU A 72 -10.14 -7.45 -13.67
C GLU A 72 -10.84 -6.24 -14.33
N ASP A 73 -12.06 -5.91 -13.92
CA ASP A 73 -12.83 -4.75 -14.40
C ASP A 73 -12.43 -3.41 -13.74
N PHE A 74 -11.33 -3.36 -12.97
CA PHE A 74 -10.92 -2.22 -12.15
C PHE A 74 -11.86 -1.90 -10.97
N THR A 75 -12.77 -2.80 -10.61
CA THR A 75 -13.56 -2.68 -9.38
C THR A 75 -12.67 -2.86 -8.16
N PRO A 76 -12.63 -1.92 -7.19
CA PRO A 76 -11.93 -2.12 -5.94
C PRO A 76 -12.56 -3.27 -5.15
N ILE A 77 -11.81 -4.36 -4.94
CA ILE A 77 -12.28 -5.54 -4.19
C ILE A 77 -12.06 -5.29 -2.69
N ARG A 78 -10.83 -4.91 -2.33
CA ARG A 78 -10.43 -4.75 -0.92
C ARG A 78 -9.19 -3.88 -0.80
N GLY A 79 -9.12 -3.09 0.25
CA GLY A 79 -7.93 -2.32 0.61
C GLY A 79 -7.45 -2.67 2.01
N ALA A 80 -6.16 -2.55 2.27
CA ALA A 80 -5.61 -2.73 3.61
C ALA A 80 -4.57 -1.65 3.89
N VAL A 81 -4.59 -1.12 5.11
CA VAL A 81 -3.55 -0.24 5.65
C VAL A 81 -2.64 -1.09 6.53
N ILE A 82 -1.36 -1.16 6.17
CA ILE A 82 -0.39 -2.08 6.76
C ILE A 82 0.77 -1.27 7.35
N PRO A 83 1.10 -1.44 8.64
CA PRO A 83 2.23 -0.73 9.24
C PRO A 83 3.56 -1.09 8.57
N TRP A 84 4.47 -0.12 8.42
CA TRP A 84 5.79 -0.35 7.81
C TRP A 84 6.54 -1.53 8.43
N GLU A 85 6.42 -1.75 9.76
CA GLU A 85 7.07 -2.89 10.43
C GLU A 85 6.53 -4.23 9.94
N VAL A 86 5.21 -4.35 9.78
CA VAL A 86 4.57 -5.55 9.26
C VAL A 86 4.97 -5.77 7.80
N VAL A 87 4.99 -4.70 7.00
CA VAL A 87 5.48 -4.78 5.62
C VAL A 87 6.92 -5.28 5.61
N LYS A 88 7.81 -4.75 6.45
CA LYS A 88 9.23 -5.12 6.46
C LYS A 88 9.43 -6.57 6.86
N ALA A 89 8.74 -7.00 7.92
CA ALA A 89 8.80 -8.37 8.41
C ALA A 89 8.25 -9.40 7.40
N ARG A 90 7.25 -9.02 6.60
CA ARG A 90 6.58 -9.91 5.62
C ARG A 90 7.07 -9.72 4.18
N SER A 91 8.01 -8.80 3.95
CA SER A 91 8.62 -8.57 2.64
C SER A 91 9.88 -9.40 2.47
N THR A 92 10.09 -9.90 1.26
CA THR A 92 11.33 -10.58 0.89
C THR A 92 12.23 -9.61 0.12
N TYR A 93 13.42 -9.32 0.64
CA TYR A 93 14.40 -8.53 -0.07
C TYR A 93 14.96 -9.30 -1.27
N ARG A 94 14.93 -8.67 -2.45
CA ARG A 94 15.53 -9.20 -3.69
C ARG A 94 16.77 -8.37 -4.06
N PRO A 95 17.98 -8.92 -3.84
CA PRO A 95 19.24 -8.19 -4.07
C PRO A 95 19.40 -7.74 -5.53
N HIS A 96 19.01 -8.58 -6.48
CA HIS A 96 19.20 -8.32 -7.91
C HIS A 96 18.46 -7.07 -8.43
N THR A 97 17.32 -6.73 -7.81
CA THR A 97 16.49 -5.58 -8.20
C THR A 97 16.51 -4.45 -7.17
N ASN A 98 17.31 -4.60 -6.10
CA ASN A 98 17.33 -3.73 -4.92
C ASN A 98 15.91 -3.35 -4.47
N ALA A 99 15.05 -4.36 -4.36
CA ALA A 99 13.63 -4.17 -4.11
C ALA A 99 13.11 -5.20 -3.12
N TRP A 100 12.20 -4.76 -2.27
CA TRP A 100 11.45 -5.59 -1.35
C TRP A 100 10.16 -6.03 -2.03
N VAL A 101 9.91 -7.33 -2.01
CA VAL A 101 8.73 -7.94 -2.59
C VAL A 101 7.78 -8.28 -1.46
N PHE A 102 6.60 -7.66 -1.47
CA PHE A 102 5.55 -7.90 -0.49
C PHE A 102 4.35 -8.56 -1.17
N HIS A 103 3.81 -9.61 -0.56
CA HIS A 103 2.62 -10.29 -1.06
C HIS A 103 1.43 -9.96 -0.16
N LEU A 104 0.41 -9.29 -0.73
CA LEU A 104 -0.83 -8.97 -0.01
C LEU A 104 -1.74 -10.19 0.01
N ARG A 105 -1.48 -11.10 0.94
CA ARG A 105 -2.24 -12.33 1.15
C ARG A 105 -3.42 -12.09 2.11
N ASP A 106 -4.41 -12.97 2.08
CA ASP A 106 -5.61 -12.86 2.93
C ASP A 106 -5.27 -12.89 4.43
N ASP A 107 -4.17 -13.56 4.83
CA ASP A 107 -3.71 -13.62 6.23
C ASP A 107 -3.32 -12.25 6.78
N MET A 108 -3.05 -11.25 5.93
CA MET A 108 -2.73 -9.89 6.36
C MET A 108 -3.92 -9.21 7.04
N TRP A 109 -5.15 -9.51 6.67
CA TRP A 109 -6.32 -8.91 7.33
C TRP A 109 -6.51 -9.38 8.78
N GLY A 110 -5.87 -10.48 9.18
CA GLY A 110 -5.82 -10.94 10.57
C GLY A 110 -4.57 -10.49 11.32
N ALA A 111 -3.64 -9.79 10.68
CA ALA A 111 -2.39 -9.38 11.30
C ALA A 111 -2.58 -8.15 12.20
N LEU A 112 -1.88 -8.13 13.33
CA LEU A 112 -1.96 -7.04 14.30
C LEU A 112 -1.53 -5.71 13.64
N GLY A 113 -2.39 -4.69 13.79
CA GLY A 113 -2.14 -3.36 13.24
C GLY A 113 -2.51 -3.20 11.76
N VAL A 114 -2.95 -4.25 11.07
CA VAL A 114 -3.53 -4.12 9.74
C VAL A 114 -4.99 -3.68 9.88
N THR A 115 -5.34 -2.62 9.17
CA THR A 115 -6.71 -2.08 9.16
C THR A 115 -7.31 -2.26 7.78
N ASP A 116 -8.54 -2.79 7.72
CA ASP A 116 -9.27 -2.89 6.45
C ASP A 116 -9.65 -1.48 5.98
N LEU A 117 -9.32 -1.17 4.73
CA LEU A 117 -9.61 0.12 4.15
C LEU A 117 -10.97 0.03 3.45
N ALA A 118 -11.96 0.75 3.98
CA ALA A 118 -13.28 0.84 3.39
C ALA A 118 -13.21 1.60 2.06
N LEU A 119 -13.21 0.86 0.95
CA LEU A 119 -13.23 1.44 -0.39
C LEU A 119 -14.68 1.67 -0.83
N PRO A 120 -14.99 2.78 -1.53
CA PRO A 120 -16.30 2.96 -2.13
C PRO A 120 -16.55 1.81 -3.10
N ARG A 121 -17.66 1.09 -2.88
CA ARG A 121 -18.16 0.13 -3.86
C ARG A 121 -18.70 0.91 -5.06
N PRO A 122 -18.48 0.42 -6.29
CA PRO A 122 -19.06 1.03 -7.49
C PRO A 122 -20.59 1.07 -7.44
#